data_AF-A0A352FUU9-F1
#
_entry.id   AF-A0A352FUU9-F1
#
_cell.length_a   1.000
_cell.length_b   1.000
_cell.length_c   1.000
_cell.angle_alpha   90.00
_cell.angle_beta   90.00
_cell.angle_gamma   90.00
#
_symmetry.space_group_name_H-M   'P 1'
#
loop_
_entity.id
_entity.type
_entity.pdbx_description
1 polymer ?
#
loop_
_entity_poly.entity_id
_entity_poly.type
_entity_poly.pdbx_seq_one_letter_code
_entity_poly.pdbx_strand_id
1 'polypeptide(L)'
;MKRTRLTIVGVLTVILFAAIAHLQLAPAQTTRVVTAAQANGVYRYYDNEFRILALGHGKLKVQFDGIYHTLAKSVNMGSATGEATIEGNVATFVPEDSQSCKITLTFLPGKLVVRQDGEDFACGFGHNVNSTGTYKKIRSGKPKFESPI
;
A
#
# COMPACT_ATOMS: atom_id res chain seq x y z
N MET A 1 -10.71 89.34 4.49
CA MET A 1 -12.11 88.96 4.19
C MET A 1 -12.14 87.50 3.75
N LYS A 2 -13.01 86.68 4.34
CA LYS A 2 -13.29 85.29 3.96
C LYS A 2 -14.07 85.24 2.63
N ARG A 3 -13.83 84.22 1.80
CA ARG A 3 -14.87 83.34 1.23
C ARG A 3 -14.26 82.11 0.55
N THR A 4 -14.91 80.98 0.80
CA THR A 4 -14.55 79.59 0.47
C THR A 4 -15.43 79.07 -0.66
N ARG A 5 -14.96 78.02 -1.36
CA ARG A 5 -15.63 76.83 -1.97
C ARG A 5 -15.07 76.57 -3.39
N LEU A 6 -14.26 75.53 -3.67
CA LEU A 6 -14.38 74.05 -3.59
C LEU A 6 -15.19 73.41 -4.74
N THR A 7 -14.52 72.74 -5.69
CA THR A 7 -14.81 71.36 -6.20
C THR A 7 -13.71 70.90 -7.20
N ILE A 8 -12.97 69.81 -6.91
CA ILE A 8 -12.99 68.44 -7.51
C ILE A 8 -12.61 68.42 -9.02
N VAL A 9 -11.53 67.78 -9.47
CA VAL A 9 -11.43 66.40 -10.03
C VAL A 9 -9.91 66.13 -10.18
N GLY A 10 -9.29 65.16 -9.50
CA GLY A 10 -9.27 63.74 -9.87
C GLY A 10 -7.81 63.29 -10.01
N VAL A 11 -7.16 62.97 -8.89
CA VAL A 11 -5.80 62.40 -8.86
C VAL A 11 -5.88 60.98 -9.42
N LEU A 12 -5.21 60.74 -10.55
CA LEU A 12 -5.14 59.44 -11.20
C LEU A 12 -4.24 58.50 -10.37
N THR A 13 -4.85 57.76 -9.46
CA THR A 13 -4.28 56.58 -8.82
C THR A 13 -4.32 55.42 -9.81
N VAL A 14 -3.16 54.94 -10.27
CA VAL A 14 -3.04 53.57 -10.77
C VAL A 14 -2.20 52.80 -9.76
N ILE A 15 -2.94 52.10 -8.91
CA ILE A 15 -2.48 51.17 -7.89
C ILE A 15 -1.71 50.06 -8.60
N LEU A 16 -0.41 49.96 -8.32
CA LEU A 16 0.41 48.81 -8.69
C LEU A 16 -0.08 47.62 -7.83
N PHE A 17 -1.07 46.89 -8.35
CA PHE A 17 -1.63 45.72 -7.69
C PHE A 17 -0.54 44.66 -7.54
N ALA A 18 -0.27 44.34 -6.28
CA ALA A 18 0.57 43.24 -5.84
C ALA A 18 0.10 41.91 -6.45
N ALA A 19 0.85 41.39 -7.42
CA ALA A 19 0.78 39.98 -7.81
C ALA A 19 1.89 39.22 -7.07
N ILE A 20 1.78 39.16 -5.74
CA ILE A 20 2.49 38.11 -5.00
C ILE A 20 1.72 36.83 -5.32
N ALA A 21 2.20 36.10 -6.32
CA ALA A 21 1.72 34.76 -6.59
C ALA A 21 1.92 33.94 -5.31
N HIS A 22 0.83 33.68 -4.59
CA HIS A 22 0.81 32.73 -3.51
C HIS A 22 1.11 31.35 -4.13
N LEU A 23 2.39 30.96 -4.16
CA LEU A 23 2.76 29.55 -4.20
C LEU A 23 2.23 28.94 -2.90
N GLN A 24 0.97 28.49 -2.93
CA GLN A 24 0.46 27.57 -1.93
C GLN A 24 1.23 26.27 -2.15
N LEU A 25 2.33 26.09 -1.42
CA LEU A 25 2.88 24.75 -1.22
C LEU A 25 1.75 23.92 -0.62
N ALA A 26 1.18 23.01 -1.40
CA ALA A 26 0.28 22.01 -0.88
C ALA A 26 1.00 21.31 0.29
N PRO A 27 0.37 21.16 1.46
CA PRO A 27 0.99 20.44 2.55
C PRO A 27 1.33 19.04 2.04
N ALA A 28 2.59 18.64 2.17
CA ALA A 28 3.01 17.28 1.87
C ALA A 28 2.07 16.35 2.63
N GLN A 29 1.26 15.58 1.89
CA GLN A 29 0.41 14.56 2.50
C GLN A 29 1.36 13.62 3.22
N THR A 30 1.43 13.72 4.55
CA THR A 30 2.09 12.73 5.38
C THR A 30 1.31 11.44 5.19
N THR A 31 1.69 10.66 4.17
CA THR A 31 1.32 9.27 4.04
C THR A 31 1.79 8.62 5.32
N ARG A 32 0.84 8.39 6.24
CA ARG A 32 1.09 7.73 7.52
C ARG A 32 1.72 6.38 7.21
N VAL A 33 3.04 6.30 7.37
CA VAL A 33 3.81 5.09 7.08
C VAL A 33 3.31 4.01 8.01
N VAL A 34 2.76 2.94 7.43
CA VAL A 34 2.28 1.79 8.19
C VAL A 34 3.50 1.06 8.71
N THR A 35 3.72 1.11 10.02
CA THR A 35 4.80 0.38 10.68
C THR A 35 4.58 -1.13 10.60
N ALA A 36 5.64 -1.92 10.72
CA ALA A 36 5.56 -3.38 10.76
C ALA A 36 4.51 -3.89 11.77
N ALA A 37 4.44 -3.32 12.97
CA ALA A 37 3.44 -3.72 13.97
C ALA A 37 1.99 -3.46 13.51
N GLN A 38 1.76 -2.38 12.75
CA GLN A 38 0.46 -2.07 12.16
C GLN A 38 0.12 -2.99 10.97
N ALA A 39 1.12 -3.68 10.41
CA ALA A 39 0.94 -4.69 9.36
C ALA A 39 0.28 -5.98 9.87
N ASN A 40 0.30 -6.24 11.18
CA ASN A 40 -0.31 -7.43 11.77
C ASN A 40 -1.77 -7.62 11.35
N GLY A 41 -2.10 -8.81 10.84
CA GLY A 41 -3.47 -9.15 10.48
C GLY A 41 -3.62 -10.23 9.42
N VAL A 42 -4.86 -10.36 8.96
CA VAL A 42 -5.24 -11.17 7.80
C VAL A 42 -5.78 -10.23 6.72
N TYR A 43 -5.30 -10.44 5.50
CA TYR A 43 -5.67 -9.68 4.32
C TYR A 43 -6.24 -10.65 3.30
N ARG A 44 -7.36 -10.29 2.66
CA ARG A 44 -8.07 -11.16 1.72
C ARG A 44 -8.32 -10.47 0.39
N TYR A 45 -8.16 -11.21 -0.70
CA TYR A 45 -8.50 -10.83 -2.07
C TYR A 45 -9.19 -12.01 -2.76
N TYR A 46 -10.50 -11.91 -2.97
CA TYR A 46 -11.35 -13.07 -3.30
C TYR A 46 -11.13 -14.21 -2.30
N ASP A 47 -10.70 -15.38 -2.75
CA ASP A 47 -10.42 -16.55 -1.92
C ASP A 47 -8.94 -16.66 -1.51
N ASN A 48 -8.11 -15.70 -1.91
CA ASN A 48 -6.69 -15.65 -1.54
C ASN A 48 -6.49 -14.92 -0.22
N GLU A 49 -5.58 -15.41 0.63
CA GLU A 49 -5.26 -14.81 1.92
C GLU A 49 -3.76 -14.57 2.12
N PHE A 50 -3.45 -13.45 2.78
CA PHE A 50 -2.16 -13.20 3.41
C PHE A 50 -2.33 -13.09 4.92
N ARG A 51 -1.45 -13.76 5.66
CA ARG A 51 -1.34 -13.69 7.13
C ARG A 51 0.00 -13.08 7.47
N ILE A 52 -0.03 -11.97 8.18
CA ILE A 52 1.16 -11.16 8.46
C ILE A 52 1.33 -11.00 9.97
N LEU A 53 2.52 -11.32 10.46
CA LEU A 53 2.94 -11.09 11.83
C LEU A 53 4.31 -10.41 11.86
N ALA A 54 4.40 -9.22 12.44
CA ALA A 54 5.67 -8.59 12.75
C ALA A 54 6.41 -9.36 13.85
N LEU A 55 7.69 -9.62 13.58
CA LEU A 55 8.61 -10.31 14.49
C LEU A 55 9.52 -9.33 15.25
N GLY A 56 9.52 -8.06 14.86
CA GLY A 56 10.48 -7.05 15.32
C GLY A 56 11.67 -6.93 14.35
N HIS A 57 12.54 -5.95 14.60
CA HIS A 57 13.80 -5.76 13.85
C HIS A 57 13.68 -5.76 12.32
N GLY A 58 12.59 -5.19 11.78
CA GLY A 58 12.37 -5.16 10.33
C GLY A 58 12.05 -6.52 9.70
N LYS A 59 11.52 -7.47 10.49
CA LYS A 59 11.12 -8.81 10.04
C LYS A 59 9.63 -9.06 10.21
N LEU A 60 9.05 -9.79 9.27
CA LEU A 60 7.69 -10.32 9.31
C LEU A 60 7.72 -11.83 9.11
N LYS A 61 6.83 -12.56 9.77
CA LYS A 61 6.37 -13.88 9.31
C LYS A 61 5.19 -13.68 8.37
N VAL A 62 5.28 -14.31 7.20
CA VAL A 62 4.30 -14.23 6.12
C VAL A 62 3.80 -15.63 5.80
N GLN A 63 2.51 -15.75 5.58
CA GLN A 63 1.89 -16.89 4.91
C GLN A 63 0.97 -16.37 3.82
N PHE A 64 1.04 -16.98 2.64
CA PHE A 64 0.15 -16.81 1.52
C PHE A 64 -0.57 -18.13 1.25
N ASP A 65 -1.89 -18.06 1.12
CA ASP A 65 -2.73 -19.16 0.68
C ASP A 65 -3.52 -18.69 -0.55
N GLY A 66 -3.25 -19.32 -1.70
CA GLY A 66 -3.81 -18.95 -3.00
C GLY A 66 -4.72 -20.02 -3.56
N ILE A 67 -5.84 -19.58 -4.16
CA ILE A 67 -6.84 -20.41 -4.83
C ILE A 67 -7.08 -19.83 -6.23
N TYR A 68 -6.93 -20.68 -7.24
CA TYR A 68 -7.32 -20.40 -8.62
C TYR A 68 -8.46 -21.31 -9.05
N HIS A 69 -9.58 -20.73 -9.45
CA HIS A 69 -10.74 -21.47 -9.97
C HIS A 69 -10.58 -21.73 -11.46
N THR A 70 -10.59 -23.00 -11.85
CA THR A 70 -10.47 -23.38 -13.26
C THR A 70 -11.83 -23.33 -13.96
N LEU A 71 -11.80 -23.29 -15.29
CA LEU A 71 -13.02 -23.39 -16.12
C LEU A 71 -13.77 -24.72 -15.92
N ALA A 72 -13.08 -25.77 -15.47
CA ALA A 72 -13.65 -27.09 -15.20
C ALA A 72 -14.33 -27.19 -13.82
N LYS A 73 -14.50 -26.07 -13.11
CA LYS A 73 -15.01 -26.02 -11.72
C LYS A 73 -14.15 -26.79 -10.71
N SER A 74 -12.87 -26.99 -11.01
CA SER A 74 -11.87 -27.44 -10.05
C SER A 74 -11.11 -26.26 -9.46
N VAL A 75 -10.39 -26.47 -8.36
CA VAL A 75 -9.51 -25.48 -7.76
C VAL A 75 -8.06 -25.93 -7.83
N ASN A 76 -7.18 -25.02 -8.22
CA ASN A 76 -5.75 -25.16 -8.00
C ASN A 76 -5.40 -24.37 -6.74
N MET A 77 -4.52 -24.92 -5.93
CA MET A 77 -4.08 -24.32 -4.68
C MET A 77 -2.56 -24.17 -4.71
N GLY A 78 -2.08 -23.10 -4.10
CA GLY A 78 -0.66 -22.86 -3.90
C GLY A 78 -0.46 -22.07 -2.62
N SER A 79 0.56 -22.40 -1.85
CA SER A 79 0.86 -21.71 -0.60
C SER A 79 2.35 -21.40 -0.50
N ALA A 80 2.67 -20.38 0.29
CA ALA A 80 4.03 -20.11 0.72
C ALA A 80 4.03 -19.58 2.14
N THR A 81 5.03 -19.97 2.91
CA THR A 81 5.28 -19.43 4.25
C THR A 81 6.76 -19.07 4.35
N GLY A 82 7.08 -18.05 5.13
CA GLY A 82 8.46 -17.72 5.44
C GLY A 82 8.62 -16.36 6.09
N GLU A 83 9.87 -15.90 6.15
CA GLU A 83 10.18 -14.56 6.64
C GLU A 83 10.28 -13.54 5.51
N ALA A 84 9.82 -12.32 5.79
CA ALA A 84 10.01 -11.17 4.93
C ALA A 84 10.79 -10.07 5.66
N THR A 85 11.54 -9.28 4.89
CA THR A 85 12.16 -8.04 5.37
C THR A 85 11.25 -6.86 5.07
N ILE A 86 11.09 -5.93 6.02
CA ILE A 86 10.24 -4.74 5.88
C ILE A 86 11.02 -3.46 6.18
N GLU A 87 10.87 -2.49 5.28
CA GLU A 87 11.36 -1.13 5.43
C GLU A 87 10.21 -0.15 5.19
N GLY A 88 9.95 0.74 6.16
CA GLY A 88 8.77 1.59 6.13
C GLY A 88 7.48 0.77 6.05
N ASN A 89 6.73 0.94 4.96
CA ASN A 89 5.49 0.22 4.68
C ASN A 89 5.63 -0.81 3.55
N VAL A 90 6.85 -1.16 3.12
CA VAL A 90 7.09 -2.10 2.03
C VAL A 90 7.88 -3.29 2.57
N ALA A 91 7.35 -4.49 2.38
CA ALA A 91 8.06 -5.72 2.69
C ALA A 91 8.40 -6.52 1.42
N THR A 92 9.56 -7.16 1.44
CA THR A 92 10.00 -8.10 0.42
C THR A 92 9.96 -9.50 1.00
N PHE A 93 9.11 -10.34 0.41
CA PHE A 93 8.96 -11.75 0.74
C PHE A 93 9.50 -12.60 -0.41
N VAL A 94 10.36 -13.56 -0.09
CA VAL A 94 10.88 -14.55 -1.05
C VAL A 94 10.46 -15.91 -0.51
N PRO A 95 9.50 -16.60 -1.15
CA PRO A 95 9.11 -17.95 -0.74
C PRO A 95 10.32 -18.88 -0.66
N GLU A 96 10.35 -19.73 0.37
CA GLU A 96 11.31 -20.83 0.45
C GLU A 96 11.15 -21.73 -0.79
N ASP A 97 12.26 -22.33 -1.26
CA ASP A 97 12.32 -23.18 -2.45
C ASP A 97 11.97 -22.51 -3.81
N SER A 98 11.85 -21.18 -3.86
CA SER A 98 11.67 -20.46 -5.13
C SER A 98 13.00 -20.17 -5.84
N GLN A 99 13.04 -20.40 -7.16
CA GLN A 99 14.27 -20.17 -7.95
C GLN A 99 14.43 -18.70 -8.37
N SER A 100 13.34 -17.92 -8.44
CA SER A 100 13.37 -16.51 -8.89
C SER A 100 12.06 -15.76 -8.56
N CYS A 101 11.44 -16.04 -7.41
CA CYS A 101 10.21 -15.33 -7.02
C CYS A 101 10.50 -14.23 -6.01
N LYS A 102 9.87 -13.07 -6.22
CA LYS A 102 9.88 -11.99 -5.22
C LYS A 102 8.48 -11.40 -5.12
N ILE A 103 7.93 -11.43 -3.91
CA ILE A 103 6.61 -10.89 -3.61
C ILE A 103 6.81 -9.59 -2.84
N THR A 104 6.41 -8.48 -3.45
CA THR A 104 6.44 -7.16 -2.82
C THR A 104 5.10 -6.89 -2.14
N LEU A 105 5.14 -6.60 -0.85
CA LEU A 105 3.99 -6.35 0.01
C LEU A 105 3.98 -4.87 0.41
N THR A 106 3.07 -4.07 -0.16
CA THR A 106 2.93 -2.65 0.19
C THR A 106 1.74 -2.45 1.12
N PHE A 107 2.02 -2.11 2.37
CA PHE A 107 1.01 -1.85 3.38
C PHE A 107 0.46 -0.43 3.25
N LEU A 108 -0.86 -0.32 3.18
CA LEU A 108 -1.61 0.93 3.15
C LEU A 108 -2.70 0.89 4.23
N PRO A 109 -3.32 2.03 4.59
CA PRO A 109 -4.42 2.03 5.54
C PRO A 109 -5.54 1.05 5.12
N GLY A 110 -5.75 0.01 5.93
CA GLY A 110 -6.80 -0.99 5.73
C GLY A 110 -6.61 -1.97 4.56
N LYS A 111 -5.48 -1.93 3.84
CA LYS A 111 -5.23 -2.81 2.68
C LYS A 111 -3.76 -3.14 2.48
N LEU A 112 -3.51 -4.18 1.70
CA LEU A 112 -2.21 -4.67 1.29
C LEU A 112 -2.20 -4.78 -0.24
N VAL A 113 -1.30 -4.06 -0.91
CA VAL A 113 -1.09 -4.18 -2.35
C VAL A 113 0.07 -5.14 -2.57
N VAL A 114 -0.17 -6.21 -3.31
CA VAL A 114 0.78 -7.29 -3.55
C VAL A 114 1.15 -7.32 -5.02
N ARG A 115 2.45 -7.44 -5.28
CA ARG A 115 3.00 -7.61 -6.61
C ARG A 115 3.95 -8.80 -6.60
N GLN A 116 3.70 -9.77 -7.46
CA GLN A 116 4.57 -10.91 -7.70
C GLN A 116 5.52 -10.57 -8.86
N ASP A 117 6.82 -10.71 -8.64
CA ASP A 117 7.83 -10.84 -9.68
C ASP A 117 8.05 -12.32 -9.98
N GLY A 118 8.09 -12.67 -11.27
CA GLY A 118 8.20 -14.05 -11.73
C GLY A 118 6.83 -14.69 -12.00
N GLU A 119 6.85 -15.74 -12.82
CA GLU A 119 5.66 -16.53 -13.12
C GLU A 119 5.23 -17.39 -11.93
N ASP A 120 4.02 -17.94 -11.99
CA ASP A 120 3.42 -18.78 -10.94
C ASP A 120 4.32 -19.98 -10.54
N PHE A 121 4.93 -20.65 -11.51
CA PHE A 121 5.86 -21.75 -11.27
C PHE A 121 7.15 -21.29 -10.58
N ALA A 122 7.59 -20.06 -10.82
CA ALA A 122 8.82 -19.53 -10.21
C ALA A 122 8.65 -19.32 -8.69
N CYS A 123 7.41 -19.10 -8.24
CA CYS A 123 7.04 -18.96 -6.83
C CYS A 123 6.67 -20.28 -6.15
N GLY A 124 6.75 -21.41 -6.87
CA GLY A 124 6.38 -22.72 -6.34
C GLY A 124 4.86 -22.92 -6.20
N PHE A 125 4.04 -21.98 -6.68
CA PHE A 125 2.58 -22.09 -6.61
C PHE A 125 2.04 -22.98 -7.74
N GLY A 126 2.57 -22.79 -8.96
CA GLY A 126 2.13 -23.50 -10.16
C GLY A 126 0.65 -23.29 -10.52
N HIS A 127 0.23 -23.94 -11.61
CA HIS A 127 -1.17 -24.09 -12.00
C HIS A 127 -2.04 -22.80 -11.96
N ASN A 128 -1.46 -21.67 -12.38
CA ASN A 128 -2.05 -20.33 -12.44
C ASN A 128 -2.35 -19.66 -11.10
N VAL A 129 -1.81 -20.17 -9.99
CA VAL A 129 -1.93 -19.50 -8.69
C VAL A 129 -0.97 -18.32 -8.65
N ASN A 130 -1.50 -17.11 -8.44
CA ASN A 130 -0.75 -15.86 -8.46
C ASN A 130 -1.11 -15.00 -7.24
N SER A 131 -0.11 -14.42 -6.57
CA SER A 131 -0.33 -13.62 -5.36
C SER A 131 -0.62 -12.14 -5.63
N THR A 132 -0.55 -11.69 -6.89
CA THR A 132 -0.76 -10.29 -7.26
C THR A 132 -2.21 -9.86 -7.01
N GLY A 133 -2.38 -8.73 -6.33
CA GLY A 133 -3.72 -8.22 -6.04
C GLY A 133 -3.73 -7.10 -5.01
N THR A 134 -4.93 -6.59 -4.74
CA THR A 134 -5.17 -5.66 -3.63
C THR A 134 -6.06 -6.34 -2.60
N TYR A 135 -5.45 -6.65 -1.46
CA TYR A 135 -6.07 -7.40 -0.38
C TYR A 135 -6.62 -6.43 0.67
N LYS A 136 -7.87 -6.64 1.08
CA LYS A 136 -8.49 -5.87 2.17
C LYS A 136 -8.08 -6.49 3.51
N LYS A 137 -7.71 -5.68 4.50
CA LYS A 137 -7.53 -6.16 5.87
C LYS A 137 -8.89 -6.56 6.43
N ILE A 138 -9.06 -7.85 6.75
CA ILE A 138 -10.29 -8.40 7.32
C ILE A 138 -10.18 -8.67 8.82
N ARG A 139 -8.94 -8.79 9.33
CA ARG A 139 -8.66 -8.99 10.76
C ARG A 139 -7.37 -8.28 11.14
N SER A 140 -7.38 -7.57 12.26
CA SER A 140 -6.19 -6.93 12.84
C SER A 140 -5.57 -7.79 13.95
N GLY A 141 -4.33 -7.52 14.30
CA GLY A 141 -3.63 -8.21 15.41
C GLY A 141 -2.94 -9.50 14.97
N LYS A 142 -2.45 -10.28 15.95
CA LYS A 142 -1.66 -11.49 15.69
C LYS A 142 -2.54 -12.55 14.99
N PRO A 143 -2.24 -12.94 13.73
CA PRO A 143 -3.00 -13.99 13.07
C PRO A 143 -2.58 -15.37 13.60
N LYS A 144 -3.50 -16.34 13.48
CA LYS A 144 -3.16 -17.76 13.55
C LYS A 144 -2.57 -18.17 12.20
N PHE A 145 -1.40 -18.79 12.19
CA PHE A 145 -0.83 -19.42 10.99
C PHE A 145 -1.41 -20.81 10.85
N GLU A 146 -1.64 -21.23 9.62
CA GLU A 146 -2.21 -22.54 9.31
C GLU A 146 -1.14 -23.45 8.73
N SER A 147 -1.36 -24.75 8.82
CA SER A 147 -0.49 -25.70 8.12
C SER A 147 -0.65 -25.49 6.61
N PRO A 148 0.46 -25.58 5.83
CA PRO A 148 0.36 -25.59 4.37
C PRO A 148 -0.63 -26.67 3.92
N ILE A 149 -1.42 -26.33 2.89
CA ILE A 149 -2.40 -27.23 2.26
C ILE A 149 -1.71 -28.11 1.24
#